data_AF-A0AAV7T264-F1
#
_entry.id   AF-A0AAV7T264-F1
#
_cell.length_a   1.000
_cell.length_b   1.000
_cell.length_c   1.000
_cell.angle_alpha   90.00
_cell.angle_beta   90.00
_cell.angle_gamma   90.00
#
_symmetry.space_group_name_H-M   'P 1'
#
loop_
_entity.id
_entity.type
_entity.pdbx_description
1 polymer ?
#
loop_
_entity_poly.entity_id
_entity_poly.type
_entity_poly.pdbx_seq_one_letter_code
_entity_poly.pdbx_strand_id
1 'polypeptide(L)'
;MSRLRSRLFAYDLAVPWLRRYWNDVVDQIRETTGWEIPLTIRGCLLGLLPRDQKRQLSRRFAVLGLTVAKRRIAIHWMSDRGPTKESWVKDLLEWATVEEERIRQTRKDAKLPEVLLAWGLMTQGTGWVNIPMGSRSRKGQETSAST
;
A
#
# COMPACT_ATOMS: atom_id res chain seq x y z
N MET A 1 27.72 3.71 5.35
CA MET A 1 26.78 3.86 4.20
C MET A 1 27.46 4.09 2.83
N SER A 2 28.78 4.27 2.71
CA SER A 2 29.44 4.58 1.43
C SER A 2 29.58 3.37 0.46
N ARG A 3 29.83 2.16 0.96
CA ARG A 3 30.10 0.97 0.13
C ARG A 3 28.88 0.45 -0.65
N LEU A 4 27.66 0.62 -0.13
CA LEU A 4 26.41 0.22 -0.80
C LEU A 4 26.09 1.13 -2.00
N ARG A 5 26.38 2.44 -1.88
CA ARG A 5 26.21 3.38 -3.00
C ARG A 5 27.11 3.00 -4.17
N SER A 6 28.40 2.75 -3.94
CA SER A 6 29.36 2.42 -5.01
C SER A 6 29.03 1.12 -5.75
N ARG A 7 28.46 0.11 -5.07
CA ARG A 7 28.03 -1.14 -5.71
C ARG A 7 26.80 -0.97 -6.60
N LEU A 8 25.85 -0.13 -6.19
CA LEU A 8 24.69 0.22 -7.02
C LEU A 8 25.08 0.95 -8.31
N PHE A 9 26.14 1.76 -8.28
CA PHE A 9 26.62 2.50 -9.46
C PHE A 9 27.19 1.59 -10.58
N ALA A 10 27.81 0.45 -10.24
CA ALA A 10 28.37 -0.47 -11.22
C ALA A 10 27.34 -1.51 -11.71
N TYR A 11 26.29 -1.78 -10.93
CA TYR A 11 25.38 -2.91 -11.18
C TYR A 11 24.33 -2.67 -12.28
N ASP A 12 23.90 -1.41 -12.51
CA ASP A 12 22.99 -1.06 -13.62
C ASP A 12 23.61 -1.37 -15.00
N LEU A 13 24.93 -1.50 -15.07
CA LEU A 13 25.69 -1.90 -16.27
C LEU A 13 26.07 -3.39 -16.27
N ALA A 14 26.21 -4.00 -15.09
CA ALA A 14 26.73 -5.36 -14.94
C ALA A 14 25.68 -6.47 -15.05
N VAL A 15 24.38 -6.14 -14.97
CA VAL A 15 23.29 -7.13 -14.97
C VAL A 15 22.40 -6.97 -16.20
N PRO A 16 22.64 -7.75 -17.27
CA PRO A 16 21.91 -7.62 -18.54
C PRO A 16 20.39 -7.82 -18.38
N TRP A 17 19.97 -8.73 -17.50
CA TRP A 17 18.55 -9.01 -17.29
C TRP A 17 17.81 -7.81 -16.70
N LEU A 18 18.47 -7.00 -15.86
CA LEU A 18 17.85 -5.87 -15.17
C LEU A 18 17.41 -4.79 -16.17
N ARG A 19 18.29 -4.44 -17.11
CA ARG A 19 17.98 -3.47 -18.14
C ARG A 19 16.86 -3.95 -19.06
N ARG A 20 16.93 -5.20 -19.50
CA ARG A 20 15.90 -5.78 -20.37
C ARG A 20 14.54 -5.78 -19.69
N TYR A 21 14.48 -6.32 -18.48
CA TYR A 21 13.25 -6.35 -17.68
C TYR A 21 12.70 -4.95 -17.42
N TRP A 22 13.55 -3.98 -17.09
CA TRP A 22 13.12 -2.61 -16.87
C TRP A 22 12.49 -1.97 -18.10
N ASN A 23 13.14 -2.13 -19.26
CA ASN A 23 12.63 -1.61 -20.52
C ASN A 23 11.28 -2.24 -20.85
N ASP A 24 11.14 -3.57 -20.70
CA ASP A 24 9.87 -4.27 -20.94
C ASP A 24 8.73 -3.72 -20.06
N VAL A 25 9.02 -3.38 -18.80
CA VAL A 25 8.07 -2.77 -17.86
C VAL A 25 7.71 -1.35 -18.27
N VAL A 26 8.71 -0.52 -18.55
CA VAL A 26 8.51 0.89 -18.91
C VAL A 26 7.75 1.00 -20.23
N ASP A 27 8.11 0.20 -21.22
CA ASP A 27 7.45 0.15 -22.52
C ASP A 27 5.99 -0.28 -22.35
N GLN A 28 5.71 -1.32 -21.55
CA GLN A 28 4.32 -1.71 -21.29
C GLN A 28 3.52 -0.62 -20.58
N ILE A 29 4.11 0.08 -19.60
CA ILE A 29 3.41 1.17 -18.92
C ILE A 29 3.17 2.32 -19.90
N ARG A 30 4.14 2.66 -20.75
CA ARG A 30 4.00 3.69 -21.78
C ARG A 30 2.91 3.35 -22.77
N GLU A 31 2.88 2.11 -23.27
CA GLU A 31 1.84 1.61 -24.18
C GLU A 31 0.45 1.70 -23.54
N THR A 32 0.31 1.25 -22.29
CA THR A 32 -0.99 1.23 -21.60
C THR A 32 -1.48 2.61 -21.19
N THR A 33 -0.59 3.51 -20.79
CA THR A 33 -0.98 4.79 -20.16
C THR A 33 -0.72 6.03 -21.01
N GLY A 34 0.06 5.90 -22.09
CA GLY A 34 0.64 7.03 -22.81
C GLY A 34 1.62 7.85 -21.97
N TRP A 35 2.07 7.35 -20.81
CA TRP A 35 3.03 8.04 -19.96
C TRP A 35 4.46 7.65 -20.30
N GLU A 36 5.22 8.61 -20.81
CA GLU A 36 6.68 8.50 -20.84
C GLU A 36 7.22 8.64 -19.42
N ILE A 37 7.93 7.60 -18.97
CA ILE A 37 8.59 7.60 -17.67
C ILE A 37 10.06 8.00 -17.93
N PRO A 38 10.46 9.26 -17.67
CA PRO A 38 11.84 9.71 -17.88
C PRO A 38 12.79 9.21 -16.78
N LEU A 39 12.53 8.05 -16.19
CA LEU A 39 13.29 7.52 -15.06
C LEU A 39 14.28 6.48 -15.51
N THR A 40 15.53 6.73 -15.14
CA THR A 40 16.52 5.65 -15.03
C THR A 40 16.04 4.63 -14.00
N ILE A 41 16.45 3.36 -14.17
CA ILE A 41 16.21 2.27 -13.20
C ILE A 41 16.49 2.77 -11.78
N ARG A 42 17.65 3.38 -11.61
CA ARG A 42 18.09 4.01 -10.37
C ARG A 42 17.14 5.08 -9.84
N GLY A 43 16.73 6.04 -10.68
CA GLY A 43 15.81 7.10 -10.27
C GLY A 43 14.53 6.51 -9.69
N CYS A 44 14.02 5.47 -10.35
CA CYS A 44 12.84 4.77 -9.84
C CYS A 44 13.14 3.99 -8.55
N LEU A 45 14.20 3.20 -8.47
CA LEU A 45 14.57 2.47 -7.24
C LEU A 45 14.71 3.40 -6.02
N LEU A 46 15.18 4.63 -6.22
CA LEU A 46 15.30 5.65 -5.17
C LEU A 46 13.96 6.36 -4.84
N GLY A 47 12.86 5.98 -5.47
CA GLY A 47 11.54 6.58 -5.24
C GLY A 47 11.36 7.96 -5.88
N LEU A 48 12.26 8.36 -6.77
CA LEU A 48 12.15 9.62 -7.50
C LEU A 48 11.14 9.42 -8.64
N LEU A 49 9.86 9.62 -8.37
CA LEU A 49 8.81 9.58 -9.38
C LEU A 49 8.55 11.00 -9.93
N PRO A 50 8.40 11.17 -11.26
CA PRO A 50 8.05 12.46 -11.84
C PRO A 50 6.70 12.91 -11.29
N ARG A 51 6.58 14.20 -10.95
CA ARG A 51 5.36 14.78 -10.37
C ARG A 51 4.30 15.15 -11.41
N ASP A 52 4.46 14.72 -12.67
CA ASP A 52 3.64 15.21 -13.77
C ASP A 52 2.13 15.06 -13.54
N GLN A 53 1.40 16.08 -14.00
CA GLN A 53 -0.05 16.26 -13.86
C GLN A 53 -0.88 15.40 -14.84
N LYS A 54 -0.38 14.24 -15.30
CA LYS A 54 -1.19 13.34 -16.13
C LYS A 54 -2.39 12.81 -15.34
N ARG A 55 -3.44 12.37 -16.06
CA ARG A 55 -4.70 11.84 -15.52
C ARG A 55 -4.43 10.91 -14.31
N GLN A 56 -5.19 11.13 -13.23
CA GLN A 56 -4.96 10.50 -11.93
C GLN A 56 -4.89 8.96 -12.00
N LEU A 57 -5.69 8.33 -12.87
CA LEU A 57 -5.70 6.87 -13.07
C LEU A 57 -4.43 6.37 -13.75
N SER A 58 -4.00 6.99 -14.84
CA SER A 58 -2.76 6.65 -15.56
C SER A 58 -1.54 6.73 -14.63
N ARG A 59 -1.49 7.78 -13.81
CA ARG A 59 -0.44 7.95 -12.80
C ARG A 59 -0.49 6.85 -11.74
N ARG A 60 -1.68 6.53 -11.21
CA ARG A 60 -1.84 5.45 -10.21
C ARG A 60 -1.41 4.10 -10.75
N PHE A 61 -1.85 3.74 -11.95
CA PHE A 61 -1.46 2.50 -12.62
C PHE A 61 0.06 2.42 -12.77
N ALA A 62 0.68 3.47 -13.28
CA ALA A 62 2.12 3.48 -13.49
C ALA A 62 2.91 3.43 -12.17
N VAL A 63 2.47 4.15 -11.13
CA VAL A 63 3.10 4.07 -9.80
C VAL A 63 2.99 2.65 -9.23
N LEU A 64 1.83 2.00 -9.36
CA LEU A 64 1.64 0.62 -8.95
C LEU A 64 2.55 -0.32 -9.75
N GLY A 65 2.56 -0.21 -11.09
CA GLY A 65 3.40 -0.98 -11.99
C GLY A 65 4.88 -0.90 -11.66
N LEU A 66 5.38 0.33 -11.45
CA LEU A 66 6.76 0.58 -11.03
C LEU A 66 7.05 0.04 -9.63
N THR A 67 6.09 0.10 -8.70
CA THR A 67 6.26 -0.44 -7.34
C THR A 67 6.40 -1.96 -7.35
N VAL A 68 5.55 -2.65 -8.12
CA VAL A 68 5.64 -4.11 -8.29
C VAL A 68 6.96 -4.49 -8.97
N ALA A 69 7.37 -3.74 -9.99
CA ALA A 69 8.66 -3.98 -10.67
C ALA A 69 9.86 -3.84 -9.73
N LYS A 70 9.89 -2.79 -8.89
CA LYS A 70 10.95 -2.62 -7.87
C LYS A 70 10.98 -3.80 -6.90
N ARG A 71 9.82 -4.27 -6.45
CA ARG A 71 9.74 -5.41 -5.53
C ARG A 71 10.31 -6.67 -6.17
N ARG A 72 10.00 -6.93 -7.44
CA ARG A 72 10.58 -8.06 -8.17
C ARG A 72 12.09 -7.94 -8.34
N ILE A 73 12.59 -6.75 -8.66
CA ILE A 73 14.04 -6.49 -8.72
C ILE A 73 14.70 -6.80 -7.37
N ALA A 74 14.08 -6.39 -6.26
CA ALA A 74 14.59 -6.68 -4.93
C ALA A 74 14.62 -8.18 -4.61
N ILE A 75 13.58 -8.93 -5.00
CA ILE A 75 13.52 -10.40 -4.82
C ILE A 75 14.61 -11.11 -5.63
N HIS A 76 14.82 -10.67 -6.87
CA HIS A 76 15.78 -11.29 -7.79
C HIS A 76 17.18 -10.67 -7.70
N TRP A 77 17.44 -9.79 -6.73
CA TRP A 77 18.68 -9.00 -6.67
C TRP A 77 19.95 -9.86 -6.60
N MET A 78 19.85 -11.03 -5.96
CA MET A 78 20.93 -12.01 -5.77
C MET A 78 20.80 -13.22 -6.70
N SER A 79 19.85 -13.21 -7.63
CA SER A 79 19.57 -14.35 -8.51
C SER A 79 20.30 -14.24 -9.83
N ASP A 80 20.79 -15.38 -10.33
CA ASP A 80 21.34 -15.49 -11.69
C ASP A 80 20.26 -15.32 -12.76
N ARG A 81 18.99 -15.49 -12.40
CA ARG A 81 17.83 -15.33 -13.29
C ARG A 81 16.97 -14.15 -12.85
N GLY A 82 16.77 -13.22 -13.77
CA GLY A 82 15.90 -12.07 -13.58
C GLY A 82 14.40 -12.42 -13.69
N PRO A 83 13.52 -11.53 -13.21
CA PRO A 83 12.09 -11.62 -13.43
C PRO A 83 11.75 -11.38 -14.91
N THR A 84 10.58 -11.87 -15.35
CA THR A 84 10.08 -11.66 -16.71
C THR A 84 8.89 -10.69 -16.73
N LYS A 85 8.60 -10.12 -17.89
CA LYS A 85 7.42 -9.26 -18.11
C LYS A 85 6.12 -9.96 -17.70
N GLU A 86 5.93 -11.22 -18.08
CA GLU A 86 4.72 -11.99 -17.78
C GLU A 86 4.53 -12.16 -16.28
N SER A 87 5.61 -12.48 -15.58
CA SER A 87 5.61 -12.64 -14.13
C SER A 87 5.26 -11.33 -13.43
N TRP A 88 5.73 -10.20 -13.95
CA TRP A 88 5.38 -8.87 -13.45
C TRP A 88 3.91 -8.50 -13.71
N VAL A 89 3.37 -8.81 -14.88
CA VAL A 89 1.95 -8.56 -15.19
C VAL A 89 1.04 -9.34 -14.24
N LYS A 90 1.37 -10.61 -13.94
CA LYS A 90 0.62 -11.41 -12.98
C LYS A 90 0.57 -10.74 -11.60
N ASP A 91 1.72 -10.37 -11.06
CA ASP A 91 1.78 -9.67 -9.77
C ASP A 91 1.07 -8.32 -9.83
N LEU A 92 1.17 -7.59 -10.94
CA LEU A 92 0.50 -6.30 -11.09
C LEU A 92 -1.02 -6.45 -11.00
N LEU A 93 -1.59 -7.49 -11.60
CA LEU A 93 -3.02 -7.77 -11.52
C LEU A 93 -3.44 -8.16 -10.10
N GLU A 94 -2.66 -8.99 -9.42
CA GLU A 94 -2.90 -9.34 -8.01
C GLU A 94 -2.82 -8.11 -7.10
N TRP A 95 -1.87 -7.22 -7.34
CA TRP A 95 -1.72 -5.99 -6.56
C TRP A 95 -2.82 -4.97 -6.87
N ALA A 96 -3.31 -4.93 -8.11
CA ALA A 96 -4.39 -4.04 -8.50
C ALA A 96 -5.70 -4.40 -7.78
N THR A 97 -6.01 -5.69 -7.63
CA THR A 97 -7.22 -6.13 -6.91
C THR A 97 -7.12 -5.82 -5.41
N VAL A 98 -5.96 -6.02 -4.81
CA VAL A 98 -5.71 -5.67 -3.40
C VAL A 98 -5.84 -4.16 -3.17
N GLU A 99 -5.28 -3.35 -4.06
CA GLU A 99 -5.38 -1.88 -3.95
C GLU A 99 -6.83 -1.40 -4.14
N GLU A 100 -7.61 -2.03 -5.03
CA GLU A 100 -9.03 -1.72 -5.18
C GLU A 100 -9.82 -2.03 -3.90
N GLU A 101 -9.60 -3.20 -3.30
CA GLU A 101 -10.28 -3.57 -2.06
C GLU A 101 -9.88 -2.64 -0.91
N ARG A 102 -8.61 -2.23 -0.84
CA ARG A 102 -8.14 -1.24 0.14
C ARG A 102 -8.85 0.11 -0.03
N ILE A 103 -9.00 0.59 -1.27
CA ILE A 103 -9.72 1.84 -1.58
C ILE A 103 -11.20 1.70 -1.21
N ARG A 104 -11.82 0.55 -1.49
CA ARG A 104 -13.20 0.25 -1.12
C ARG A 104 -13.38 0.26 0.40
N GLN A 105 -12.46 -0.34 1.14
CA GLN A 105 -12.50 -0.39 2.60
C GLN A 105 -12.31 1.00 3.22
N THR A 106 -11.30 1.77 2.79
CA THR A 106 -11.11 3.15 3.27
C THR A 106 -12.32 4.05 2.98
N ARG A 107 -13.06 3.84 1.89
CA ARG A 107 -14.33 4.54 1.64
C ARG A 107 -15.44 4.14 2.60
N LYS A 108 -15.53 2.87 3.00
CA LYS A 108 -16.50 2.42 4.03
C LYS A 108 -16.14 3.04 5.38
N ASP A 109 -14.86 2.99 5.74
CA ASP A 109 -14.35 3.54 7.00
C ASP A 109 -14.46 5.06 7.06
N ALA A 110 -14.37 5.77 5.94
CA ALA A 110 -14.58 7.22 5.87
C ALA A 110 -16.05 7.64 5.96
N LYS A 111 -17.01 6.74 5.66
CA LYS A 111 -18.45 6.98 5.85
C LYS A 111 -18.92 6.71 7.29
N LEU A 112 -18.20 5.87 8.03
CA LEU A 112 -18.44 5.58 9.44
C LEU A 112 -18.41 6.83 10.35
N PRO A 113 -17.48 7.80 10.18
CA PRO A 113 -17.49 9.06 10.94
C PRO A 113 -18.79 9.84 10.78
N GLU A 114 -19.37 9.92 9.58
CA GLU A 114 -20.64 10.65 9.37
C GLU A 114 -21.83 9.96 10.05
N VAL A 115 -21.88 8.62 10.00
CA VAL A 115 -22.93 7.84 10.67
C VAL A 115 -22.79 7.93 12.19
N LEU A 116 -21.57 7.88 12.71
CA LEU A 116 -21.29 8.03 14.15
C LEU A 116 -21.53 9.48 14.64
N LEU A 117 -21.22 10.48 13.82
CA LEU A 117 -21.57 11.88 14.10
C LEU A 117 -23.09 12.11 14.06
N ALA A 118 -23.81 11.50 13.11
CA ALA A 118 -25.27 11.56 13.04
C ALA A 118 -25.93 10.84 14.24
N TRP A 119 -25.41 9.69 14.66
CA TRP A 119 -25.88 8.99 15.87
C TRP A 119 -25.56 9.76 17.16
N GLY A 120 -24.37 10.38 17.24
CA GLY A 120 -23.99 11.25 18.35
C GLY A 120 -24.90 12.49 18.47
N LEU A 121 -25.34 13.05 17.35
CA LEU A 121 -26.30 14.16 17.34
C LEU A 121 -27.74 13.72 17.66
N MET A 122 -28.16 12.51 17.25
CA MET A 122 -29.49 11.99 17.59
C MET A 122 -29.65 11.63 19.08
N THR A 123 -28.57 11.23 19.76
CA THR A 123 -28.61 10.87 21.19
C THR A 123 -28.48 12.06 22.14
N GLN A 124 -28.11 13.25 21.65
CA GLN A 124 -28.14 14.49 22.42
C GLN A 124 -29.49 15.22 22.39
N GLY A 125 -30.46 14.75 21.58
CA GLY A 125 -31.79 15.36 21.45
C GLY A 125 -32.90 14.67 22.25
N THR A 126 -32.68 13.45 22.76
CA THR A 126 -33.64 12.79 23.64
C THR A 126 -33.08 12.82 25.06
N GLY A 127 -33.61 13.73 25.88
CA GLY A 127 -33.30 13.79 27.31
C GLY A 127 -33.37 12.40 27.92
N TRP A 128 -32.21 11.89 28.35
CA TRP A 128 -32.14 10.66 29.09
C TRP A 128 -32.94 10.84 30.37
N VAL A 129 -34.05 10.11 30.43
CA VAL A 129 -34.81 9.84 31.63
C VAL A 129 -33.82 9.38 32.69
N ASN A 130 -33.73 10.14 33.78
CA ASN A 130 -33.03 9.76 35.01
C ASN A 130 -33.47 8.34 35.40
N ILE A 131 -32.57 7.36 35.24
CA ILE A 131 -32.71 6.06 35.89
C ILE A 131 -32.19 6.25 37.32
N PRO A 132 -33.04 6.25 38.35
CA PRO A 132 -32.57 6.35 39.72
C PRO A 132 -31.74 5.11 40.06
N MET A 133 -30.48 5.32 40.43
CA MET A 133 -29.64 4.30 41.05
C MET A 133 -30.29 3.87 42.37
N GLY A 134 -31.02 2.76 42.31
CA GLY A 134 -31.45 2.01 43.48
C GLY A 134 -30.23 1.39 44.15
N SER A 135 -29.84 1.98 45.28
CA SER A 135 -28.91 1.41 46.25
C SER A 135 -29.45 0.06 46.75
N ARG A 136 -28.84 -1.04 46.31
CA ARG A 136 -29.07 -2.37 46.89
C ARG A 136 -27.82 -2.87 47.60
N SER A 137 -27.93 -2.79 48.92
CA SER A 137 -27.15 -3.50 49.92
C SER A 137 -27.35 -5.02 49.82
N ARG A 138 -26.25 -5.81 49.89
CA ARG A 138 -26.13 -7.17 50.47
C ARG A 138 -24.66 -7.61 50.36
N LYS A 139 -23.87 -7.72 51.43
CA LYS A 139 -23.75 -8.79 52.45
C LYS A 139 -23.38 -10.19 51.91
N GLY A 140 -22.27 -10.74 52.44
CA GLY A 140 -21.80 -12.14 52.40
C GLY A 140 -20.36 -12.25 51.87
N GLN A 141 -19.29 -12.44 52.67
CA GLN A 141 -18.78 -13.72 53.25
C GLN A 141 -18.73 -14.85 52.19
N GLU A 142 -17.67 -15.65 51.98
CA GLU A 142 -16.66 -16.17 52.90
C GLU A 142 -15.51 -16.87 52.13
N THR A 143 -14.33 -16.91 52.76
CA THR A 143 -13.24 -17.92 52.76
C THR A 143 -12.93 -18.81 51.55
N SER A 144 -11.63 -18.86 51.17
CA SER A 144 -10.76 -20.06 51.22
C SER A 144 -9.41 -19.78 50.52
N ALA A 145 -8.30 -19.92 51.24
CA ALA A 145 -6.96 -20.05 50.64
C ALA A 145 -6.23 -21.15 51.38
N SER A 146 -5.91 -22.21 50.63
CA SER A 146 -5.23 -23.42 51.06
C SER A 146 -3.73 -23.20 51.19
N THR A 147 -3.15 -23.91 52.16
CA THR A 147 -1.72 -24.16 52.32
C THR A 147 -1.23 -25.20 51.31
#